data_AF-A0A1Z4VNM2-F1
#
_entry.id   AF-A0A1Z4VNM2-F1
#
_cell.length_a   1.000
_cell.length_b   1.000
_cell.length_c   1.000
_cell.angle_alpha   90.00
_cell.angle_beta   90.00
_cell.angle_gamma   90.00
#
_symmetry.space_group_name_H-M   'P 1'
#
loop_
_entity.id
_entity.type
_entity.pdbx_description
1 polymer ?
#
loop_
_entity_poly.entity_id
_entity_poly.type
_entity_poly.pdbx_seq_one_letter_code
_entity_poly.pdbx_strand_id
1 'polypeptide(L)'
;MTETDSIHLLQITDTHLYADPGGRLKGVRTDRSLSAVIDQVLATAPPFEFVLSTGDLVHDDSDAAYDRFRGHLQRLGRPVFCLPGNHDEVEKLRRHLNDETFHCNRSLRVGPWLLVFLDSSLPGSAGGHLAESELDALDRSIRGHDARHVLICVHHHPRPLGSAWLDTMVIDNGDELLRRAVRHGRVRGILCGHIHQEYDAELQGMRLLGSPSTCIQFLPGSDDFALDPAPRAGAGCGCSRTAASTPAWCGCRRRPMYWTRMRNMVNAETRRRRGRKEDLIMFIISLTLRSLRLRVSALNKAIRIPPTHGPTP
;
A
#
# COMPACT_ATOMS: atom_id res chain seq x y z
N MET A 1 2.24 27.77 -18.41
CA MET A 1 2.80 26.72 -17.53
C MET A 1 3.11 25.54 -18.42
N THR A 2 4.37 25.09 -18.49
CA THR A 2 4.74 23.87 -19.24
C THR A 2 3.99 22.71 -18.60
N GLU A 3 3.03 22.14 -19.31
CA GLU A 3 2.27 20.97 -18.86
C GLU A 3 3.27 19.83 -18.67
N THR A 4 3.69 19.56 -17.43
CA THR A 4 4.54 18.40 -17.16
C THR A 4 3.66 17.16 -17.34
N ASP A 5 4.07 16.23 -18.22
CA ASP A 5 3.35 14.97 -18.45
C ASP A 5 3.35 14.00 -17.24
N SER A 6 3.91 14.42 -16.11
CA SER A 6 4.05 13.66 -14.88
C SER A 6 3.24 14.26 -13.75
N ILE A 7 2.63 13.39 -12.97
CA ILE A 7 1.93 13.72 -11.73
C ILE A 7 2.59 12.95 -10.57
N HIS A 8 2.57 13.51 -9.36
CA HIS A 8 3.15 12.88 -8.18
C HIS A 8 2.08 12.57 -7.15
N LEU A 9 1.91 11.27 -6.85
CA LEU A 9 0.83 10.78 -6.00
C LEU A 9 1.41 10.00 -4.82
N LEU A 10 0.73 10.08 -3.68
CA LEU A 10 0.99 9.21 -2.53
C LEU A 10 -0.08 8.13 -2.48
N GLN A 11 0.29 6.86 -2.39
CA GLN A 11 -0.66 5.79 -2.07
C GLN A 11 -0.49 5.39 -0.61
N ILE A 12 -1.61 5.30 0.11
CA ILE A 12 -1.71 4.70 1.44
C ILE A 12 -2.81 3.65 1.35
N THR A 13 -2.59 2.44 1.86
CA THR A 13 -3.55 1.34 1.68
C THR A 13 -3.51 0.40 2.88
N ASP A 14 -4.59 -0.36 3.07
CA ASP A 14 -4.68 -1.46 4.03
C ASP A 14 -4.33 -1.00 5.46
N THR A 15 -4.97 0.09 5.89
CA THR A 15 -4.70 0.69 7.20
C THR A 15 -5.33 -0.09 8.34
N HIS A 16 -6.45 -0.79 8.08
CA HIS A 16 -7.15 -1.67 9.01
C HIS A 16 -7.33 -1.06 10.41
N LEU A 17 -7.87 0.15 10.46
CA LEU A 17 -8.20 0.81 11.72
C LEU A 17 -9.42 0.15 12.38
N TYR A 18 -9.35 -0.04 13.69
CA TYR A 18 -10.46 -0.52 14.54
C TYR A 18 -11.08 0.64 15.29
N ALA A 19 -12.31 0.61 15.80
CA ALA A 19 -12.88 1.68 16.65
C ALA A 19 -11.94 2.07 17.82
N ASP A 20 -11.35 1.07 18.46
CA ASP A 20 -10.38 1.23 19.54
C ASP A 20 -9.00 1.67 18.98
N PRO A 21 -8.44 2.82 19.41
CA PRO A 21 -7.06 3.21 19.06
C PRO A 21 -5.99 2.18 19.49
N GLY A 22 -6.31 1.34 20.48
CA GLY A 22 -5.50 0.22 20.93
C GLY A 22 -5.61 -1.04 20.07
N GLY A 23 -6.51 -1.06 19.09
CA GLY A 23 -6.82 -2.20 18.21
C GLY A 23 -5.59 -2.77 17.52
N ARG A 24 -5.59 -4.10 17.35
CA ARG A 24 -4.42 -4.83 16.84
C ARG A 24 -4.79 -5.82 15.74
N LEU A 25 -4.11 -5.69 14.60
CA LEU A 25 -4.12 -6.69 13.55
C LEU A 25 -2.86 -7.56 13.65
N LYS A 26 -3.05 -8.86 13.96
CA LYS A 26 -1.95 -9.85 14.14
C LYS A 26 -0.78 -9.30 15.00
N GLY A 27 -1.14 -8.63 16.10
CA GLY A 27 -0.21 -8.06 17.08
C GLY A 27 0.25 -6.63 16.81
N VAL A 28 0.04 -6.08 15.60
CA VAL A 28 0.41 -4.70 15.25
C VAL A 28 -0.70 -3.73 15.66
N ARG A 29 -0.36 -2.67 16.40
CA ARG A 29 -1.28 -1.57 16.71
C ARG A 29 -1.45 -0.71 15.46
N THR A 30 -2.57 -0.86 14.75
CA THR A 30 -2.74 -0.29 13.40
C THR A 30 -2.74 1.24 13.43
N ASP A 31 -3.34 1.85 14.45
CA ASP A 31 -3.36 3.31 14.64
C ASP A 31 -1.94 3.91 14.80
N ARG A 32 -1.12 3.30 15.68
CA ARG A 32 0.28 3.71 15.88
C ARG A 32 1.10 3.51 14.60
N SER A 33 0.85 2.41 13.90
CA SER A 33 1.56 2.04 12.67
C SER A 33 1.29 3.07 11.57
N LEU A 34 0.01 3.42 11.34
CA LEU A 34 -0.39 4.45 10.40
C LEU A 34 0.19 5.81 10.78
N SER A 35 0.09 6.22 12.05
CA SER A 35 0.64 7.49 12.51
C SER A 35 2.15 7.62 12.22
N ALA A 36 2.92 6.55 12.45
CA ALA A 36 4.34 6.50 12.14
C ALA A 36 4.63 6.60 10.63
N VAL A 37 3.79 5.99 9.78
CA VAL A 37 3.89 6.14 8.32
C VAL A 37 3.62 7.59 7.91
N ILE A 38 2.59 8.23 8.47
CA ILE A 38 2.26 9.64 8.20
C ILE A 38 3.39 10.57 8.65
N ASP A 39 3.95 10.36 9.84
CA ASP A 39 5.11 11.11 10.34
C ASP A 39 6.29 11.05 9.36
N GLN A 40 6.56 9.85 8.84
CA GLN A 40 7.64 9.64 7.91
C GLN A 40 7.39 10.31 6.56
N VAL A 41 6.15 10.23 6.04
CA VAL A 41 5.75 10.94 4.81
C VAL A 41 5.96 12.44 4.98
N LEU A 42 5.48 13.03 6.07
CA LEU A 42 5.65 14.46 6.35
C LEU A 42 7.13 14.87 6.44
N ALA A 43 7.97 13.99 6.98
CA ALA A 43 9.39 14.26 7.14
C ALA A 43 10.22 14.13 5.85
N THR A 44 9.78 13.30 4.90
CA THR A 44 10.68 12.81 3.83
C THR A 44 10.09 12.71 2.44
N ALA A 45 8.76 12.80 2.27
CA ALA A 45 8.16 12.69 0.95
C ALA A 45 8.48 13.91 0.07
N PRO A 46 8.90 13.73 -1.21
CA PRO A 46 8.79 14.79 -2.20
C PRO A 46 7.35 15.34 -2.30
N PRO A 47 7.17 16.54 -2.87
CA PRO A 47 5.84 17.09 -3.12
C PRO A 47 4.96 16.12 -3.91
N PHE A 48 3.74 15.93 -3.43
CA PHE A 48 2.68 15.17 -4.09
C PHE A 48 1.39 16.00 -4.11
N GLU A 49 0.54 15.73 -5.09
CA GLU A 49 -0.66 16.52 -5.37
C GLU A 49 -1.83 16.09 -4.49
N PHE A 50 -2.01 14.78 -4.32
CA PHE A 50 -3.07 14.17 -3.53
C PHE A 50 -2.71 12.74 -3.11
N VAL A 51 -3.52 12.19 -2.21
CA VAL A 51 -3.38 10.85 -1.65
C VAL A 51 -4.40 9.91 -2.29
N LEU A 52 -3.98 8.70 -2.61
CA LEU A 52 -4.84 7.59 -3.01
C LEU A 52 -4.93 6.60 -1.86
N SER A 53 -6.16 6.37 -1.38
CA SER A 53 -6.47 5.44 -0.32
C SER A 53 -7.18 4.22 -0.88
N THR A 54 -6.42 3.16 -1.17
CA THR A 54 -6.87 2.05 -2.05
C THR A 54 -7.47 0.86 -1.30
N GLY A 55 -8.31 1.12 -0.31
CA GLY A 55 -9.11 0.12 0.40
C GLY A 55 -8.50 -0.46 1.66
N ASP A 56 -9.33 -1.21 2.38
CA ASP A 56 -9.10 -1.77 3.71
C ASP A 56 -8.71 -0.69 4.72
N LEU A 57 -9.49 0.40 4.70
CA LEU A 57 -9.25 1.57 5.53
C LEU A 57 -9.58 1.25 7.00
N VAL A 58 -10.70 0.60 7.23
CA VAL A 58 -11.14 0.10 8.54
C VAL A 58 -11.11 -1.44 8.57
N HIS A 59 -11.17 -2.03 9.76
CA HIS A 59 -11.16 -3.50 9.92
C HIS A 59 -12.43 -4.05 10.57
N ASP A 60 -13.07 -3.26 11.43
CA ASP A 60 -14.21 -3.68 12.26
C ASP A 60 -15.53 -2.99 11.89
N ASP A 61 -15.60 -2.40 10.70
CA ASP A 61 -16.79 -1.74 10.15
C ASP A 61 -17.36 -0.61 11.06
N SER A 62 -16.51 0.01 11.88
CA SER A 62 -16.94 1.05 12.82
C SER A 62 -16.85 2.46 12.24
N ASP A 63 -17.89 3.27 12.48
CA ASP A 63 -17.89 4.71 12.14
C ASP A 63 -16.71 5.44 12.82
N ALA A 64 -16.40 5.07 14.07
CA ALA A 64 -15.26 5.61 14.82
C ALA A 64 -13.91 5.32 14.17
N ALA A 65 -13.74 4.20 13.45
CA ALA A 65 -12.52 3.92 12.70
C ALA A 65 -12.36 4.85 11.50
N TYR A 66 -13.45 5.15 10.79
CA TYR A 66 -13.42 6.14 9.70
C TYR A 66 -13.08 7.54 10.21
N ASP A 67 -13.63 7.96 11.36
CA ASP A 67 -13.31 9.27 11.94
C ASP A 67 -11.83 9.39 12.31
N ARG A 68 -11.23 8.31 12.83
CA ARG A 68 -9.79 8.30 13.09
C ARG A 68 -8.95 8.24 11.82
N PHE A 69 -9.37 7.47 10.82
CA PHE A 69 -8.75 7.48 9.50
C PHE A 69 -8.66 8.92 8.98
N ARG A 70 -9.77 9.67 9.04
CA ARG A 70 -9.79 11.09 8.67
C ARG A 70 -8.76 11.90 9.44
N GLY A 71 -8.74 11.77 10.77
CA GLY A 71 -7.80 12.47 11.63
C GLY A 71 -6.32 12.22 11.28
N HIS A 72 -5.96 10.99 10.90
CA HIS A 72 -4.60 10.66 10.46
C HIS A 72 -4.28 11.30 9.11
N LEU A 73 -5.16 11.16 8.12
CA LEU A 73 -4.88 11.57 6.74
C LEU A 73 -4.95 13.08 6.55
N GLN A 74 -5.77 13.80 7.32
CA GLN A 74 -5.84 15.26 7.31
C GLN A 74 -4.51 15.94 7.64
N ARG A 75 -3.63 15.27 8.39
CA ARG A 75 -2.29 15.76 8.74
C ARG A 75 -1.41 16.00 7.51
N LEU A 76 -1.71 15.33 6.39
CA LEU A 76 -0.98 15.50 5.13
C LEU A 76 -1.35 16.80 4.39
N GLY A 77 -2.48 17.43 4.75
CA GLY A 77 -2.91 18.71 4.15
C GLY A 77 -3.17 18.62 2.63
N ARG A 78 -3.57 17.44 2.14
CA ARG A 78 -3.86 17.17 0.73
C ARG A 78 -5.21 16.48 0.56
N PRO A 79 -5.88 16.65 -0.59
CA PRO A 79 -7.07 15.86 -0.92
C PRO A 79 -6.76 14.35 -0.90
N VAL A 80 -7.75 13.56 -0.49
CA VAL A 80 -7.63 12.10 -0.35
C VAL A 80 -8.73 11.44 -1.19
N PHE A 81 -8.34 10.63 -2.16
CA PHE A 81 -9.25 9.86 -3.01
C PHE A 81 -9.32 8.43 -2.51
N CYS A 82 -10.51 8.02 -2.06
CA CYS A 82 -10.75 6.74 -1.41
C CYS A 82 -11.53 5.80 -2.33
N LEU A 83 -11.16 4.52 -2.28
CA LEU A 83 -11.99 3.41 -2.77
C LEU A 83 -12.09 2.35 -1.66
N PRO A 84 -13.16 1.55 -1.62
CA PRO A 84 -13.34 0.51 -0.62
C PRO A 84 -12.45 -0.71 -0.88
N GLY A 85 -12.01 -1.36 0.20
CA GLY A 85 -11.51 -2.73 0.20
C GLY A 85 -12.56 -3.72 0.72
N ASN A 86 -12.17 -4.98 0.91
CA ASN A 86 -13.10 -6.02 1.37
C ASN A 86 -13.48 -5.88 2.86
N HIS A 87 -12.73 -5.12 3.66
CA HIS A 87 -13.07 -4.80 5.04
C HIS A 87 -13.92 -3.53 5.21
N ASP A 88 -14.07 -2.73 4.15
CA ASP A 88 -14.83 -1.49 4.20
C ASP A 88 -16.30 -1.74 3.81
N GLU A 89 -17.23 -1.16 4.55
CA GLU A 89 -18.63 -1.04 4.11
C GLU A 89 -18.80 0.24 3.27
N VAL A 90 -19.27 0.07 2.04
CA VAL A 90 -19.26 1.11 0.99
C VAL A 90 -20.11 2.32 1.37
N GLU A 91 -21.29 2.13 1.97
CA GLU A 91 -22.17 3.24 2.33
C GLU A 91 -21.60 4.08 3.48
N LYS A 92 -21.04 3.44 4.51
CA LYS A 92 -20.34 4.09 5.62
C LYS A 92 -19.09 4.80 5.13
N LEU A 93 -18.27 4.15 4.29
CA LEU A 93 -17.11 4.78 3.69
C LEU A 93 -17.50 6.08 2.98
N ARG A 94 -18.52 6.03 2.11
CA ARG A 94 -18.99 7.23 1.39
C ARG A 94 -19.58 8.29 2.32
N ARG A 95 -20.30 7.88 3.37
CA ARG A 95 -20.86 8.81 4.37
C ARG A 95 -19.76 9.57 5.13
N HIS A 96 -18.68 8.87 5.49
CA HIS A 96 -17.58 9.47 6.25
C HIS A 96 -16.52 10.12 5.37
N LEU A 97 -16.30 9.67 4.13
CA LEU A 97 -15.14 10.02 3.31
C LEU A 97 -15.51 10.66 1.96
N ASN A 98 -16.59 11.45 1.92
CA ASN A 98 -17.01 12.18 0.72
C ASN A 98 -17.45 13.62 1.06
N ASP A 99 -16.45 14.50 1.18
CA ASP A 99 -16.60 15.93 1.49
C ASP A 99 -15.54 16.78 0.75
N GLU A 100 -15.17 17.93 1.31
CA GLU A 100 -14.18 18.85 0.73
C GLU A 100 -12.74 18.30 0.72
N THR A 101 -12.40 17.40 1.65
CA THR A 101 -11.04 16.83 1.78
C THR A 101 -10.96 15.40 1.27
N PHE A 102 -12.02 14.62 1.49
CA PHE A 102 -12.08 13.19 1.13
C PHE A 102 -13.05 13.00 -0.03
N HIS A 103 -12.67 12.17 -1.00
CA HIS A 103 -13.42 12.00 -2.23
C HIS A 103 -13.60 10.52 -2.55
N CYS A 104 -14.84 10.11 -2.84
CA CYS A 104 -15.17 8.76 -3.30
C CYS A 104 -15.57 8.76 -4.79
N ASN A 105 -14.95 9.63 -5.58
CA ASN A 105 -15.28 9.85 -6.98
C ASN A 105 -14.92 8.62 -7.82
N ARG A 106 -15.67 8.35 -8.89
CA ARG A 106 -15.35 7.29 -9.85
C ARG A 106 -14.14 7.61 -10.74
N SER A 107 -13.86 8.89 -10.97
CA SER A 107 -12.69 9.29 -11.75
C SER A 107 -12.25 10.72 -11.43
N LEU A 108 -10.98 11.00 -11.69
CA LEU A 108 -10.34 12.31 -11.52
C LEU A 108 -9.43 12.58 -12.71
N ARG A 109 -9.56 13.75 -13.34
CA ARG A 109 -8.61 14.20 -14.36
C ARG A 109 -7.60 15.18 -13.76
N VAL A 110 -6.32 14.94 -14.06
CA VAL A 110 -5.19 15.75 -13.59
C VAL A 110 -4.21 15.92 -14.75
N GLY A 111 -4.24 17.10 -15.36
CA GLY A 111 -3.49 17.36 -16.59
C GLY A 111 -3.76 16.29 -17.67
N PRO A 112 -2.74 15.57 -18.16
CA PRO A 112 -2.90 14.54 -19.17
C PRO A 112 -3.33 13.17 -18.62
N TRP A 113 -3.49 13.03 -17.31
CA TRP A 113 -3.86 11.78 -16.65
C TRP A 113 -5.35 11.74 -16.29
N LEU A 114 -5.97 10.58 -16.51
CA LEU A 114 -7.25 10.19 -15.94
C LEU A 114 -6.99 9.09 -14.93
N LEU A 115 -7.41 9.29 -13.69
CA LEU A 115 -7.47 8.26 -12.67
C LEU A 115 -8.90 7.73 -12.65
N VAL A 116 -9.06 6.40 -12.65
CA VAL A 116 -10.35 5.74 -12.51
C VAL A 116 -10.31 4.86 -11.28
N PHE A 117 -11.30 5.02 -10.40
CA PHE A 117 -11.41 4.30 -9.14
C PHE A 117 -12.52 3.27 -9.25
N LEU A 118 -12.18 2.00 -9.09
CA LEU A 118 -13.11 0.87 -9.21
C LEU A 118 -13.36 0.25 -7.85
N ASP A 119 -14.62 -0.11 -7.62
CA ASP A 119 -15.04 -0.90 -6.47
C ASP A 119 -15.04 -2.38 -6.84
N SER A 120 -14.13 -3.14 -6.21
CA SER A 120 -14.03 -4.59 -6.40
C SER A 120 -14.52 -5.37 -5.19
N SER A 121 -15.06 -4.69 -4.17
CA SER A 121 -15.49 -5.30 -2.92
C SER A 121 -16.73 -6.16 -3.13
N LEU A 122 -16.78 -7.28 -2.42
CA LEU A 122 -17.92 -8.19 -2.39
C LEU A 122 -18.34 -8.38 -0.92
N PRO A 123 -19.60 -8.06 -0.55
CA PRO A 123 -20.07 -8.25 0.82
C PRO A 123 -19.83 -9.68 1.31
N GLY A 124 -19.11 -9.82 2.42
CA GLY A 124 -18.81 -11.11 3.04
C GLY A 124 -17.72 -11.95 2.36
N SER A 125 -17.04 -11.42 1.35
CA SER A 125 -15.94 -12.09 0.64
C SER A 125 -14.63 -11.32 0.81
N ALA A 126 -13.52 -12.06 0.96
CA ALA A 126 -12.18 -11.49 0.90
C ALA A 126 -11.64 -11.38 -0.54
N GLY A 127 -12.24 -12.08 -1.49
CA GLY A 127 -11.92 -11.96 -2.92
C GLY A 127 -12.76 -10.89 -3.60
N GLY A 128 -12.28 -10.41 -4.75
CA GLY A 128 -12.90 -9.31 -5.48
C GLY A 128 -13.72 -9.75 -6.69
N HIS A 129 -14.65 -8.88 -7.10
CA HIS A 129 -15.39 -8.99 -8.35
C HIS A 129 -15.72 -7.60 -8.86
N LEU A 130 -15.60 -7.37 -10.16
CA LEU A 130 -16.06 -6.14 -10.79
C LEU A 130 -17.41 -6.39 -11.45
N ALA A 131 -18.47 -5.80 -10.89
CA ALA A 131 -19.77 -5.83 -11.54
C ALA A 131 -19.67 -5.24 -12.96
N GLU A 132 -20.49 -5.73 -13.89
CA GLU A 132 -20.48 -5.21 -15.27
C GLU A 132 -20.71 -3.68 -15.31
N SER A 133 -21.48 -3.14 -14.37
CA SER A 133 -21.70 -1.70 -14.21
C SER A 133 -20.42 -0.92 -13.84
N GLU A 134 -19.49 -1.52 -13.09
CA GLU A 134 -18.16 -0.96 -12.79
C GLU A 134 -17.27 -0.97 -14.04
N LEU A 135 -17.25 -2.09 -14.79
CA LEU A 135 -16.49 -2.22 -16.03
C LEU A 135 -17.01 -1.29 -17.14
N ASP A 136 -18.32 -1.07 -17.19
CA ASP A 136 -18.95 -0.08 -18.08
C ASP A 136 -18.67 1.35 -17.63
N ALA A 137 -18.61 1.60 -16.32
CA ALA A 137 -18.21 2.91 -15.80
C ALA A 137 -16.75 3.22 -16.17
N LEU A 138 -15.84 2.25 -16.05
CA LEU A 138 -14.45 2.36 -16.54
C LEU A 138 -14.42 2.79 -18.01
N ASP A 139 -15.13 2.04 -18.84
CA ASP A 139 -15.23 2.26 -20.27
C ASP A 139 -15.77 3.65 -20.62
N ARG A 140 -16.84 4.08 -19.94
CA ARG A 140 -17.43 5.41 -20.11
C ARG A 140 -16.49 6.51 -19.66
N SER A 141 -15.83 6.37 -18.51
CA SER A 141 -14.87 7.36 -18.00
C SER A 141 -13.70 7.56 -18.96
N ILE A 142 -13.16 6.46 -19.51
CA ILE A 142 -12.05 6.55 -20.48
C ILE A 142 -12.52 7.18 -21.79
N ARG A 143 -13.66 6.76 -22.35
CA ARG A 143 -14.18 7.32 -23.62
C ARG A 143 -14.64 8.78 -23.48
N GLY A 144 -15.13 9.17 -22.31
CA GLY A 144 -15.60 10.52 -22.02
C GLY A 144 -14.50 11.56 -21.82
N HIS A 145 -13.23 11.14 -21.77
CA HIS A 145 -12.09 12.03 -21.59
C HIS A 145 -11.04 11.88 -22.69
N ASP A 146 -10.44 13.01 -23.07
CA ASP A 146 -9.30 13.17 -23.97
C ASP A 146 -7.93 13.01 -23.27
N ALA A 147 -7.91 12.57 -22.01
CA ALA A 147 -6.67 12.32 -21.26
C ALA A 147 -5.74 11.37 -22.03
N ARG A 148 -4.44 11.68 -22.09
CA ARG A 148 -3.43 10.89 -22.82
C ARG A 148 -3.10 9.58 -22.09
N HIS A 149 -3.24 9.57 -20.78
CA HIS A 149 -2.86 8.45 -19.92
C HIS A 149 -3.97 8.11 -18.94
N VAL A 150 -4.12 6.82 -18.63
CA VAL A 150 -5.08 6.32 -17.64
C VAL A 150 -4.35 5.50 -16.58
N LEU A 151 -4.65 5.77 -15.32
CA LEU A 151 -4.31 4.91 -14.19
C LEU A 151 -5.61 4.35 -13.61
N ILE A 152 -5.71 3.02 -13.52
CA ILE A 152 -6.83 2.35 -12.86
C ILE A 152 -6.41 2.07 -11.41
N CYS A 153 -7.25 2.43 -10.46
CA CYS A 153 -7.06 2.17 -9.04
C CYS A 153 -8.17 1.21 -8.58
N VAL A 154 -7.80 0.12 -7.93
CA VAL A 154 -8.72 -0.92 -7.47
C VAL A 154 -8.12 -1.59 -6.23
N HIS A 155 -8.91 -2.09 -5.29
CA HIS A 155 -8.33 -2.72 -4.09
C HIS A 155 -7.68 -4.08 -4.39
N HIS A 156 -8.44 -5.01 -4.98
CA HIS A 156 -7.97 -6.37 -5.25
C HIS A 156 -7.07 -6.44 -6.49
N HIS A 157 -6.17 -7.42 -6.50
CA HIS A 157 -5.24 -7.66 -7.59
C HIS A 157 -5.91 -8.42 -8.75
N PRO A 158 -5.71 -8.02 -10.02
CA PRO A 158 -6.48 -8.56 -11.16
C PRO A 158 -5.97 -9.90 -11.69
N ARG A 159 -4.89 -10.44 -11.13
CA ARG A 159 -4.30 -11.72 -11.56
C ARG A 159 -3.45 -12.32 -10.43
N PRO A 160 -3.26 -13.65 -10.40
CA PRO A 160 -2.39 -14.32 -9.44
C PRO A 160 -0.97 -13.74 -9.38
N LEU A 161 -0.43 -13.63 -8.16
CA LEU A 161 0.91 -13.12 -7.83
C LEU A 161 1.89 -14.23 -7.45
N GLY A 162 1.43 -15.48 -7.38
CA GLY A 162 2.27 -16.64 -7.05
C GLY A 162 2.31 -16.98 -5.56
N SER A 163 1.31 -16.55 -4.80
CA SER A 163 1.09 -16.95 -3.40
C SER A 163 -0.26 -17.66 -3.34
N ALA A 164 -0.26 -18.99 -3.26
CA ALA A 164 -1.47 -19.79 -3.51
C ALA A 164 -2.69 -19.38 -2.65
N TRP A 165 -2.49 -19.08 -1.36
CA TRP A 165 -3.56 -18.61 -0.49
C TRP A 165 -4.09 -17.21 -0.86
N LEU A 166 -3.21 -16.28 -1.23
CA LEU A 166 -3.58 -14.91 -1.60
C LEU A 166 -4.26 -14.88 -2.97
N ASP A 167 -3.81 -15.76 -3.86
CA ASP A 167 -4.34 -15.90 -5.21
C ASP A 167 -5.79 -16.45 -5.22
N THR A 168 -6.30 -16.95 -4.07
CA THR A 168 -7.73 -17.26 -3.91
C THR A 168 -8.61 -16.01 -3.77
N MET A 169 -8.01 -14.84 -3.56
CA MET A 169 -8.67 -13.56 -3.30
C MET A 169 -8.45 -12.53 -4.43
N VAL A 170 -8.11 -13.02 -5.63
CA VAL A 170 -8.04 -12.18 -6.85
C VAL A 170 -9.39 -11.56 -7.19
N ILE A 171 -9.38 -10.58 -8.11
CA ILE A 171 -10.59 -10.26 -8.88
C ILE A 171 -10.92 -11.46 -9.77
N ASP A 172 -12.04 -12.13 -9.53
CA ASP A 172 -12.42 -13.35 -10.26
C ASP A 172 -12.58 -13.13 -11.78
N ASN A 173 -13.05 -11.95 -12.18
CA ASN A 173 -13.16 -11.48 -13.56
C ASN A 173 -12.06 -10.50 -13.94
N GLY A 174 -10.90 -10.58 -13.28
CA GLY A 174 -9.73 -9.72 -13.53
C GLY A 174 -9.25 -9.76 -14.99
N ASP A 175 -9.38 -10.88 -15.68
CA ASP A 175 -9.07 -10.99 -17.11
C ASP A 175 -9.93 -10.07 -17.99
N GLU A 176 -11.19 -9.82 -17.62
CA GLU A 176 -12.03 -8.85 -18.34
C GLU A 176 -11.53 -7.42 -18.13
N LEU A 177 -11.17 -7.05 -16.89
CA LEU A 177 -10.56 -5.76 -16.59
C LEU A 177 -9.29 -5.55 -17.43
N LEU A 178 -8.40 -6.54 -17.43
CA LEU A 178 -7.14 -6.48 -18.18
C LEU A 178 -7.40 -6.34 -19.69
N ARG A 179 -8.33 -7.12 -20.24
CA ARG A 179 -8.71 -7.01 -21.66
C ARG A 179 -9.28 -5.63 -22.02
N ARG A 180 -10.15 -5.04 -21.19
CA ARG A 180 -10.67 -3.69 -21.42
C ARG A 180 -9.55 -2.65 -21.34
N ALA A 181 -8.69 -2.75 -20.34
CA ALA A 181 -7.56 -1.84 -20.15
C ALA A 181 -6.63 -1.81 -21.38
N VAL A 182 -6.25 -2.99 -21.89
CA VAL A 182 -5.44 -3.13 -23.10
C VAL A 182 -6.13 -2.53 -24.32
N ARG A 183 -7.44 -2.84 -24.50
CA ARG A 183 -8.23 -2.36 -25.64
C ARG A 183 -8.25 -0.83 -25.75
N HIS A 184 -8.28 -0.12 -24.63
CA HIS A 184 -8.27 1.35 -24.64
C HIS A 184 -6.93 1.96 -25.08
N GLY A 185 -5.81 1.23 -24.99
CA GLY A 185 -4.47 1.65 -25.45
C GLY A 185 -3.84 2.83 -24.69
N ARG A 186 -4.61 3.53 -23.84
CA ARG A 186 -4.17 4.69 -23.04
C ARG A 186 -3.91 4.35 -21.57
N VAL A 187 -4.28 3.15 -21.11
CA VAL A 187 -3.95 2.69 -19.76
C VAL A 187 -2.44 2.51 -19.65
N ARG A 188 -1.86 3.03 -18.57
CA ARG A 188 -0.42 2.95 -18.27
C ARG A 188 -0.14 2.12 -17.03
N GLY A 189 -1.13 1.97 -16.15
CA GLY A 189 -1.04 0.99 -15.09
C GLY A 189 -2.35 0.74 -14.35
N ILE A 190 -2.31 -0.30 -13.53
CA ILE A 190 -3.33 -0.66 -12.56
C ILE A 190 -2.64 -0.69 -11.20
N LEU A 191 -3.21 0.02 -10.24
CA LEU A 191 -2.70 0.17 -8.89
C LEU A 191 -3.62 -0.54 -7.89
N CYS A 192 -3.06 -1.39 -7.04
CA CYS A 192 -3.80 -2.14 -6.03
C CYS A 192 -3.24 -2.05 -4.61
N GLY A 193 -4.13 -2.34 -3.66
CA GLY A 193 -3.83 -2.65 -2.26
C GLY A 193 -3.90 -4.16 -2.04
N HIS A 194 -4.52 -4.59 -0.94
CA HIS A 194 -4.92 -5.97 -0.59
C HIS A 194 -3.78 -6.97 -0.37
N ILE A 195 -2.68 -6.81 -1.08
CA ILE A 195 -1.62 -7.81 -1.19
C ILE A 195 -0.58 -7.69 -0.08
N HIS A 196 -0.59 -6.58 0.68
CA HIS A 196 0.34 -6.28 1.77
C HIS A 196 1.81 -6.58 1.43
N GLN A 197 2.20 -6.30 0.19
CA GLN A 197 3.54 -6.51 -0.34
C GLN A 197 3.78 -5.58 -1.53
N GLU A 198 5.05 -5.28 -1.81
CA GLU A 198 5.39 -4.52 -3.01
C GLU A 198 5.24 -5.45 -4.21
N TYR A 199 4.53 -4.97 -5.22
CA TYR A 199 4.40 -5.66 -6.48
C TYR A 199 4.57 -4.69 -7.65
N ASP A 200 5.37 -5.08 -8.62
CA ASP A 200 5.64 -4.27 -9.79
C ASP A 200 5.97 -5.17 -10.98
N ALA A 201 5.03 -5.27 -11.91
CA ALA A 201 5.16 -6.10 -13.10
C ALA A 201 4.68 -5.36 -14.35
N GLU A 202 5.29 -5.66 -15.49
CA GLU A 202 4.82 -5.18 -16.79
C GLU A 202 3.89 -6.20 -17.44
N LEU A 203 2.79 -5.73 -18.03
CA LEU A 203 1.82 -6.52 -18.77
C LEU A 203 1.33 -5.71 -19.97
N GLN A 204 1.69 -6.16 -21.18
CA GLN A 204 1.19 -5.60 -22.45
C GLN A 204 1.34 -4.07 -22.54
N GLY A 205 2.48 -3.53 -22.10
CA GLY A 205 2.78 -2.09 -22.11
C GLY A 205 2.14 -1.29 -20.97
N MET A 206 1.44 -1.94 -20.04
CA MET A 206 0.93 -1.39 -18.80
C MET A 206 1.74 -1.93 -17.62
N ARG A 207 1.70 -1.27 -16.46
CA ARG A 207 2.26 -1.82 -15.22
C ARG A 207 1.18 -2.20 -14.24
N LEU A 208 1.35 -3.33 -13.57
CA LEU A 208 0.57 -3.73 -12.41
C LEU A 208 1.39 -3.40 -11.17
N LEU A 209 0.84 -2.52 -10.34
CA LEU A 209 1.49 -1.99 -9.16
C LEU A 209 0.69 -2.40 -7.93
N GLY A 210 1.38 -2.88 -6.90
CA GLY A 210 0.80 -3.17 -5.60
C GLY A 210 1.65 -2.58 -4.50
N SER A 211 0.99 -2.04 -3.47
CA SER A 211 1.65 -1.46 -2.32
C SER A 211 1.52 -2.36 -1.09
N PRO A 212 2.57 -2.43 -0.25
CA PRO A 212 2.51 -2.81 1.15
C PRO A 212 1.45 -2.04 1.92
N SER A 213 0.97 -2.66 2.98
CA SER A 213 0.05 -2.03 3.92
C SER A 213 0.78 -1.08 4.85
N THR A 214 0.05 -0.24 5.58
CA THR A 214 0.65 0.51 6.70
C THR A 214 0.84 -0.32 7.97
N CYS A 215 0.48 -1.61 7.97
CA CYS A 215 0.50 -2.47 9.16
C CYS A 215 1.31 -3.76 8.95
N ILE A 216 0.65 -4.90 8.73
CA ILE A 216 1.30 -6.21 8.55
C ILE A 216 1.68 -6.43 7.10
N GLN A 217 2.76 -7.15 6.85
CA GLN A 217 3.17 -7.51 5.48
C GLN A 217 2.99 -9.01 5.28
N PHE A 218 2.53 -9.41 4.09
CA PHE A 218 2.44 -10.82 3.70
C PHE A 218 3.78 -11.29 3.13
N LEU A 219 4.11 -12.56 3.35
CA LEU A 219 5.33 -13.16 2.82
C LEU A 219 5.13 -13.47 1.31
N PRO A 220 5.93 -12.88 0.41
CA PRO A 220 5.78 -13.14 -1.02
C PRO A 220 6.14 -14.57 -1.42
N GLY A 221 5.39 -15.16 -2.36
CA GLY A 221 5.63 -16.50 -2.89
C GLY A 221 5.34 -17.63 -1.90
N SER A 222 4.49 -17.37 -0.90
CA SER A 222 4.09 -18.36 0.10
C SER A 222 2.79 -19.03 -0.30
N ASP A 223 2.75 -20.36 -0.29
CA ASP A 223 1.53 -21.12 -0.58
C ASP A 223 0.52 -21.04 0.58
N ASP A 224 1.01 -20.95 1.82
CA ASP A 224 0.20 -20.76 3.03
C ASP A 224 0.24 -19.31 3.52
N PHE A 225 -0.78 -18.91 4.29
CA PHE A 225 -0.79 -17.60 4.96
C PHE A 225 0.45 -17.46 5.84
N ALA A 226 1.28 -16.47 5.51
CA ALA A 226 2.50 -16.16 6.24
C ALA A 226 2.73 -14.65 6.27
N LEU A 227 3.21 -14.16 7.41
CA LEU A 227 3.63 -12.77 7.58
C LEU A 227 5.11 -12.63 7.28
N ASP A 228 5.50 -11.58 6.57
CA ASP A 228 6.91 -11.23 6.40
C ASP A 228 7.48 -10.75 7.76
N PRO A 229 8.57 -11.36 8.27
CA PRO A 229 9.24 -10.92 9.48
C PRO A 229 10.10 -9.65 9.31
N ALA A 230 10.29 -9.13 8.10
CA ALA A 230 10.97 -7.86 7.84
C ALA A 230 10.31 -6.69 8.61
N PRO A 231 11.06 -5.60 8.91
CA PRO A 231 10.69 -4.73 10.01
C PRO A 231 9.32 -4.07 9.80
N ARG A 232 8.49 -4.23 10.82
CA ARG A 232 7.15 -3.64 10.92
C ARG A 232 7.28 -2.17 11.27
N ALA A 233 6.42 -1.34 10.70
CA ALA A 233 6.24 0.03 11.17
C ALA A 233 5.94 0.04 12.69
N GLY A 234 6.85 0.60 13.49
CA GLY A 234 6.58 0.98 14.89
C GLY A 234 6.51 -0.14 15.95
N ALA A 235 7.00 -1.35 15.69
CA ALA A 235 7.06 -2.41 16.70
C ALA A 235 8.22 -2.20 17.70
N GLY A 236 8.11 -1.17 18.56
CA GLY A 236 8.96 -1.07 19.75
C GLY A 236 8.75 -2.29 20.63
N CYS A 237 9.77 -3.15 20.71
CA CYS A 237 9.77 -4.32 21.58
C CYS A 237 9.81 -3.85 23.05
N GLY A 238 8.72 -4.04 23.77
CA GLY A 238 8.65 -3.84 25.21
C GLY A 238 9.42 -4.95 25.93
N CYS A 239 10.75 -4.78 26.06
CA CYS A 239 11.51 -5.53 27.05
C CYS A 239 11.79 -4.62 28.24
N SER A 240 11.05 -4.87 29.34
CA SER A 240 11.42 -4.45 30.68
C SER A 240 12.83 -4.96 30.99
N ARG A 241 13.76 -4.03 31.25
CA ARG A 241 15.07 -4.37 31.78
C ARG A 241 14.95 -4.58 33.28
N THR A 242 14.96 -5.84 33.71
CA THR A 242 15.46 -6.21 35.04
C THR A 242 16.73 -7.05 34.89
N ALA A 243 17.71 -6.67 35.71
CA ALA A 243 18.90 -7.39 36.17
C ALA A 243 19.97 -7.79 35.15
N ALA A 244 21.17 -7.29 35.45
CA ALA A 244 22.45 -7.64 34.87
C ALA A 244 22.93 -9.03 35.36
N SER A 245 23.55 -9.82 34.48
CA SER A 245 24.86 -10.47 34.69
C SER A 245 25.22 -11.46 33.55
N THR A 246 26.43 -11.21 32.99
CA THR A 246 27.42 -12.10 32.34
C THR A 246 27.10 -13.01 31.12
N PRO A 247 28.06 -13.17 30.17
CA PRO A 247 27.87 -13.93 28.93
C PRO A 247 28.41 -15.36 29.04
N ALA A 248 27.66 -16.34 28.51
CA ALA A 248 28.18 -17.69 28.26
C ALA A 248 27.82 -18.14 26.84
N TRP A 249 28.87 -18.52 26.11
CA TRP A 249 28.82 -19.18 24.82
C TRP A 249 28.10 -20.53 24.91
N CYS A 250 27.18 -20.81 23.99
CA CYS A 250 26.90 -22.18 23.58
C CYS A 250 26.51 -22.22 22.11
N GLY A 251 27.29 -22.96 21.32
CA GLY A 251 27.07 -23.17 19.90
C GLY A 251 26.02 -24.24 19.64
N CYS A 252 25.26 -24.07 18.57
CA CYS A 252 24.67 -25.20 17.88
C CYS A 252 24.70 -24.94 16.38
N ARG A 253 25.53 -25.73 15.69
CA ARG A 253 25.52 -25.93 14.25
C ARG A 253 24.29 -26.76 13.90
N ARG A 254 23.55 -26.35 12.87
CA ARG A 254 22.96 -27.25 11.85
C ARG A 254 22.42 -26.41 10.69
N ARG A 255 22.99 -26.65 9.50
CA ARG A 255 22.41 -26.31 8.19
C ARG A 255 21.48 -27.47 7.77
N PRO A 256 20.45 -27.16 6.98
CA PRO A 256 20.21 -27.90 5.74
C PRO A 256 20.17 -26.87 4.58
N MET A 257 21.10 -26.84 3.63
CA MET A 257 21.08 -27.61 2.37
C MET A 257 19.66 -27.86 1.83
N TYR A 258 19.13 -26.91 1.04
CA TYR A 258 18.48 -27.15 -0.25
C TYR A 258 18.62 -25.88 -1.11
N TRP A 259 19.50 -25.95 -2.10
CA TRP A 259 19.66 -24.98 -3.19
C TRP A 259 19.97 -25.81 -4.44
N THR A 260 18.99 -26.11 -5.30
CA THR A 260 19.24 -26.25 -6.75
C THR A 260 17.94 -26.16 -7.57
N ARG A 261 17.99 -25.35 -8.64
CA ARG A 261 17.00 -25.10 -9.74
C ARG A 261 15.79 -24.26 -9.32
N MET A 262 15.65 -22.99 -9.70
CA MET A 262 15.80 -22.39 -11.03
C MET A 262 16.71 -21.16 -11.03
N ARG A 263 17.78 -21.22 -11.83
CA ARG A 263 18.50 -20.07 -12.37
C ARG A 263 18.10 -20.00 -13.84
N ASN A 264 17.44 -18.93 -14.25
CA ASN A 264 17.79 -18.12 -15.43
C ASN A 264 16.80 -16.94 -15.54
N MET A 265 17.34 -15.78 -15.87
CA MET A 265 16.68 -14.46 -16.02
C MET A 265 16.22 -13.79 -14.73
N VAL A 266 17.10 -13.00 -14.11
CA VAL A 266 17.09 -11.52 -14.10
C VAL A 266 18.43 -11.10 -13.46
N ASN A 267 19.04 -10.04 -14.02
CA ASN A 267 20.43 -9.65 -13.82
C ASN A 267 20.88 -9.49 -12.36
N ALA A 268 22.12 -9.91 -12.13
CA ALA A 268 22.87 -9.76 -10.90
C ALA A 268 23.35 -8.31 -10.74
N GLU A 269 23.00 -7.66 -9.63
CA GLU A 269 23.87 -6.70 -8.94
C GLU A 269 23.26 -6.37 -7.57
N THR A 270 23.79 -6.97 -6.50
CA THR A 270 23.95 -6.42 -5.13
C THR A 270 24.01 -7.55 -4.10
N ARG A 271 25.23 -8.00 -3.81
CA ARG A 271 25.53 -8.76 -2.59
C ARG A 271 26.46 -7.93 -1.72
N ARG A 272 26.10 -7.85 -0.42
CA ARG A 272 26.86 -7.39 0.77
C ARG A 272 26.43 -6.03 1.33
N ARG A 273 25.67 -6.06 2.43
CA ARG A 273 26.17 -5.97 3.82
C ARG A 273 25.02 -6.11 4.82
N ARG A 274 25.25 -6.90 5.87
CA ARG A 274 24.37 -7.14 7.01
C ARG A 274 24.66 -6.09 8.10
N GLY A 275 23.62 -5.53 8.70
CA GLY A 275 23.69 -4.74 9.94
C GLY A 275 22.27 -4.29 10.34
N ARG A 276 21.82 -4.69 11.54
CA ARG A 276 20.45 -4.49 12.06
C ARG A 276 20.07 -3.01 12.07
N LYS A 277 18.95 -2.66 11.41
CA LYS A 277 18.21 -1.40 11.55
C LYS A 277 16.72 -1.70 11.44
N GLU A 278 15.93 -0.98 12.22
CA GLU A 278 14.46 -0.98 12.14
C GLU A 278 14.10 -0.14 10.92
N ASP A 279 13.69 -0.78 9.83
CA ASP A 279 13.36 -0.13 8.56
C ASP A 279 11.85 0.12 8.48
N LEU A 280 11.45 1.39 8.42
CA LEU A 280 10.06 1.79 8.11
C LEU A 280 9.92 1.90 6.59
N ILE A 281 8.96 1.19 6.00
CA ILE A 281 8.78 1.17 4.54
C ILE A 281 7.79 2.27 4.12
N MET A 282 8.23 3.18 3.24
CA MET A 282 7.41 4.25 2.64
C MET A 282 7.19 4.01 1.14
N PHE A 283 6.01 4.37 0.63
CA PHE A 283 5.65 4.20 -0.79
C PHE A 283 5.22 5.52 -1.40
N ILE A 284 5.99 6.01 -2.37
CA ILE A 284 5.61 7.17 -3.18
C ILE A 284 5.56 6.73 -4.62
N ILE A 285 4.43 6.99 -5.27
CA ILE A 285 4.22 6.67 -6.67
C ILE A 285 4.59 7.88 -7.48
N SER A 286 5.76 7.83 -8.12
CA SER A 286 6.15 8.84 -9.10
C SER A 286 5.72 8.37 -10.49
N LEU A 287 4.69 8.98 -11.05
CA LEU A 287 4.20 8.71 -12.40
C LEU A 287 4.96 9.62 -13.37
N THR A 288 6.06 9.13 -13.96
CA THR A 288 6.80 9.85 -15.02
C THR A 288 6.81 9.03 -16.31
N LEU A 289 6.65 9.68 -17.46
CA LEU A 289 6.52 9.07 -18.80
C LEU A 289 7.59 8.02 -19.16
N ARG A 290 8.77 8.04 -18.54
CA ARG A 290 9.85 7.07 -18.80
C ARG A 290 9.85 5.85 -17.87
N SER A 291 9.03 5.87 -16.82
CA SER A 291 8.75 4.73 -15.97
C SER A 291 7.67 5.15 -14.96
N LEU A 292 6.51 4.46 -14.94
CA LEU A 292 5.88 4.26 -13.63
C LEU A 292 6.98 3.62 -12.77
N ARG A 293 7.20 4.10 -11.55
CA ARG A 293 7.98 3.38 -10.54
C ARG A 293 7.28 3.62 -9.23
N LEU A 294 6.97 2.55 -8.52
CA LEU A 294 6.88 2.65 -7.07
C LEU A 294 8.30 2.96 -6.59
N ARG A 295 8.47 4.07 -5.86
CA ARG A 295 9.72 4.31 -5.14
C ARG A 295 9.48 3.97 -3.68
N VAL A 296 10.03 2.82 -3.29
CA VAL A 296 10.30 2.52 -1.88
C VAL A 296 11.59 3.21 -1.49
N SER A 297 11.52 4.19 -0.59
CA SER A 297 12.74 4.84 -0.09
C SER A 297 13.04 4.36 1.34
N ALA A 298 14.17 3.69 1.50
CA ALA A 298 14.82 3.48 2.79
C ALA A 298 15.91 4.53 2.96
N LEU A 299 15.77 5.44 3.93
CA LEU A 299 16.73 6.52 4.17
C LEU A 299 17.44 6.34 5.52
N ASN A 300 18.75 6.16 5.46
CA ASN A 300 19.64 6.16 6.61
C ASN A 300 19.79 7.59 7.17
N LYS A 301 19.31 7.84 8.40
CA LYS A 301 19.84 8.93 9.24
C LYS A 301 20.09 8.45 10.66
N ALA A 302 21.31 8.66 11.13
CA ALA A 302 21.66 8.54 12.54
C ALA A 302 21.12 9.77 13.27
N ILE A 303 20.09 9.61 14.09
CA ILE A 303 19.65 10.66 15.01
C ILE A 303 20.54 10.57 16.25
N ARG A 304 21.43 11.55 16.43
CA ARG A 304 22.02 11.82 17.74
C ARG A 304 21.01 12.64 18.53
N ILE A 305 20.51 12.07 19.61
CA ILE A 305 19.71 12.78 20.62
C ILE A 305 20.70 13.61 21.46
N PRO A 306 20.60 14.95 21.51
CA PRO A 306 21.38 15.73 22.46
C PRO A 306 20.81 15.50 23.88
N PRO A 307 21.65 15.45 24.93
CA PRO A 307 21.18 15.27 26.29
C PRO A 307 20.31 16.46 26.72
N THR A 308 19.12 16.17 27.26
CA THR A 308 18.28 17.14 27.94
C THR A 308 18.92 17.50 29.27
N HIS A 309 19.43 18.72 29.41
CA HIS A 309 19.69 19.31 30.71
C HIS A 309 18.36 19.67 31.35
N GLY A 310 17.95 18.91 32.36
CA GLY A 310 16.89 19.32 33.28
C GLY A 310 17.37 20.48 34.16
N PRO A 311 16.48 21.37 34.62
CA PRO A 311 16.84 22.42 35.54
C PRO A 311 16.84 21.87 36.97
N THR A 312 17.89 22.16 37.73
CA THR A 312 17.87 22.18 39.20
C THR A 312 19.02 23.05 39.71
N PRO A 313 18.88 23.76 40.84
CA PRO A 313 17.67 24.16 41.57
C PRO A 313 17.24 25.61 41.28
#